data_AF-A0A7S3NUQ0-F1
#
_entry.id   AF-A0A7S3NUQ0-F1
#
_cell.length_a   1.000
_cell.length_b   1.000
_cell.length_c   1.000
_cell.angle_alpha   90.00
_cell.angle_beta   90.00
_cell.angle_gamma   90.00
#
_symmetry.space_group_name_H-M   'P 1'
#
loop_
_entity.id
_entity.type
_entity.pdbx_description
1 polymer ?
#
loop_
_entity_poly.entity_id
_entity_poly.type
_entity_poly.pdbx_seq_one_letter_code
_entity_poly.pdbx_strand_id
1 'polypeptide(L)'
;MAHEIITTREVTSALMMYVDPNDTSLLNQRWQPPQIKEIQLHALSIVFNLIPLVPEHFHARDGHSILINFISTYSDYDRKHACLKALLNTSEYDYFKKDFSEGGIMEILLDIIQNVRDNSLDLRELSFNIISNICNNTRPNQKEFRRKGGIEIIKDNLRIGEVDQNGNNKTFLLAVLDCLNFAVYGNKRSEIHFLEIEGVYVLLDLLEESDECLRRLILSSICTILQNDRVFKYFVEWNSSKTTISASQLLIQLFEAEDKRYKVQYENGIITSLDRPLFPEASYHVRKLEEEEKEIVEGEGSRLAESRKSQDMDGMGSRHSQRSIISNPASQMSAMQSQMGSVHTQNTKGFKRLQAAIDASNKINKKTFSESYINKMMLDVAHSYDIRSTIFC
;
A
#
# COMPACT_ATOMS: atom_id res chain seq x y z
N MET A 1 31.10 6.41 -11.90
CA MET A 1 32.21 6.55 -10.93
C MET A 1 32.02 5.68 -9.69
N ALA A 2 30.98 5.82 -8.86
CA ALA A 2 30.81 4.97 -7.66
C ALA A 2 30.59 3.48 -7.97
N HIS A 3 29.71 3.15 -8.94
CA HIS A 3 29.46 1.77 -9.39
C HIS A 3 30.76 1.11 -9.91
N GLU A 4 31.49 1.81 -10.77
CA GLU A 4 32.79 1.36 -11.30
C GLU A 4 33.80 1.12 -10.18
N ILE A 5 33.94 2.04 -9.22
CA ILE A 5 34.85 1.86 -8.08
C ILE A 5 34.49 0.62 -7.25
N ILE A 6 33.20 0.36 -7.03
CA ILE A 6 32.72 -0.80 -6.26
C ILE A 6 33.05 -2.11 -6.99
N THR A 7 32.78 -2.17 -8.30
CA THR A 7 33.03 -3.35 -9.13
C THR A 7 34.53 -3.59 -9.34
N THR A 8 35.32 -2.54 -9.58
CA THR A 8 36.74 -2.68 -9.91
C THR A 8 37.64 -2.92 -8.68
N ARG A 9 37.20 -2.53 -7.48
CA ARG A 9 38.01 -2.67 -6.26
C ARG A 9 37.75 -3.94 -5.45
N GLU A 10 37.08 -4.94 -6.02
CA GLU A 10 36.90 -6.25 -5.39
C GLU A 10 36.23 -6.19 -4.00
N VAL A 11 35.48 -5.11 -3.75
CA VAL A 11 34.90 -4.83 -2.42
C VAL A 11 33.93 -5.93 -2.04
N THR A 12 33.10 -6.38 -2.98
CA THR A 12 32.17 -7.50 -2.78
C THR A 12 32.92 -8.76 -2.33
N SER A 13 34.00 -9.14 -3.00
CA SER A 13 34.76 -10.34 -2.64
C SER A 13 35.46 -10.21 -1.29
N ALA A 14 35.99 -9.04 -0.97
CA ALA A 14 36.58 -8.79 0.35
C ALA A 14 35.53 -8.91 1.48
N LEU A 15 34.30 -8.42 1.26
CA LEU A 15 33.20 -8.57 2.22
C LEU A 15 32.77 -10.03 2.34
N MET A 16 32.62 -10.74 1.21
CA MET A 16 32.18 -12.14 1.21
C MET A 16 33.19 -13.06 1.89
N MET A 17 34.48 -12.78 1.82
CA MET A 17 35.53 -13.49 2.55
C MET A 17 35.35 -13.45 4.08
N TYR A 18 34.79 -12.36 4.64
CA TYR A 18 34.48 -12.29 6.07
C TYR A 18 33.15 -12.95 6.43
N VAL A 19 32.24 -13.03 5.48
CA VAL A 19 30.92 -13.65 5.66
C VAL A 19 31.02 -15.16 5.45
N ASP A 20 31.84 -15.68 4.54
CA ASP A 20 31.88 -17.10 4.22
C ASP A 20 32.30 -17.97 5.41
N PRO A 21 31.40 -18.84 5.91
CA PRO A 21 31.73 -19.74 7.02
C PRO A 21 32.83 -20.76 6.67
N ASN A 22 33.01 -21.07 5.38
CA ASN A 22 34.03 -22.02 4.93
C ASN A 22 35.40 -21.36 4.76
N ASP A 23 35.46 -20.03 4.69
CA ASP A 23 36.71 -19.32 4.51
C ASP A 23 37.47 -19.17 5.84
N THR A 24 38.35 -20.12 6.07
CA THR A 24 39.22 -20.13 7.26
C THR A 24 40.48 -19.29 7.11
N SER A 25 40.73 -18.71 5.93
CA SER A 25 42.00 -18.04 5.61
C SER A 25 42.27 -16.82 6.49
N LEU A 26 41.21 -16.08 6.86
CA LEU A 26 41.30 -14.89 7.70
C LEU A 26 40.76 -15.06 9.13
N LEU A 27 39.86 -16.03 9.33
CA LEU A 27 39.20 -16.24 10.61
C LEU A 27 40.14 -16.84 11.67
N ASN A 28 41.12 -17.65 11.26
CA ASN A 28 41.92 -18.45 12.20
C ASN A 28 43.23 -17.78 12.68
N GLN A 29 43.63 -16.63 12.14
CA GLN A 29 44.96 -16.07 12.42
C GLN A 29 44.98 -14.70 13.10
N ARG A 30 43.87 -13.94 13.13
CA ARG A 30 43.92 -12.52 13.54
C ARG A 30 42.86 -12.04 14.54
N TRP A 31 41.69 -12.66 14.58
CA TRP A 31 40.53 -12.10 15.30
C TRP A 31 39.93 -13.09 16.29
N GLN A 32 39.48 -12.59 17.44
CA GLN A 32 38.76 -13.39 18.43
C GLN A 32 37.29 -13.59 18.01
N PRO A 33 36.59 -14.65 18.49
CA PRO A 33 35.21 -14.93 18.06
C PRO A 33 34.21 -13.77 18.20
N PRO A 34 34.23 -12.94 19.28
CA PRO A 34 33.36 -11.76 19.35
C PRO A 34 33.70 -10.70 18.31
N GLN A 35 34.99 -10.51 17.98
CA GLN A 35 35.43 -9.57 16.95
C GLN A 35 35.01 -10.04 15.56
N ILE A 36 35.09 -11.35 15.31
CA ILE A 36 34.60 -11.96 14.07
C ILE A 36 33.09 -11.72 13.93
N LYS A 37 32.31 -11.90 15.00
CA LYS A 37 30.88 -11.59 15.00
C LYS A 37 30.63 -10.14 14.58
N GLU A 38 31.31 -9.18 15.20
CA GLU A 38 31.16 -7.76 14.84
C GLU A 38 31.54 -7.50 13.38
N ILE A 39 32.67 -8.03 12.90
CA ILE A 39 33.09 -7.87 11.51
C ILE A 39 32.05 -8.44 10.54
N GLN A 40 31.50 -9.62 10.84
CA GLN A 40 30.44 -10.25 10.04
C GLN A 40 29.17 -9.40 9.99
N LEU A 41 28.73 -8.85 11.12
CA LEU A 41 27.56 -7.97 11.19
C LEU A 41 27.76 -6.69 10.35
N HIS A 42 28.94 -6.07 10.44
CA HIS A 42 29.28 -4.90 9.63
C HIS A 42 29.35 -5.26 8.15
N ALA A 43 29.95 -6.41 7.80
CA ALA A 43 30.03 -6.87 6.43
C ALA A 43 28.64 -7.12 5.83
N LEU A 44 27.75 -7.82 6.56
CA LEU A 44 26.38 -8.05 6.14
C LEU A 44 25.58 -6.76 5.98
N SER A 45 25.77 -5.79 6.87
CA SER A 45 25.14 -4.47 6.76
C SER A 45 25.59 -3.72 5.50
N ILE A 46 26.88 -3.79 5.16
CA ILE A 46 27.38 -3.21 3.91
C ILE A 46 26.82 -3.98 2.71
N VAL A 47 26.85 -5.31 2.73
CA VAL A 47 26.31 -6.17 1.67
C VAL A 47 24.83 -5.88 1.42
N PHE A 48 24.02 -5.74 2.47
CA PHE A 48 22.61 -5.35 2.37
C PHE A 48 22.42 -4.08 1.54
N ASN A 49 23.22 -3.04 1.78
CA ASN A 49 23.16 -1.78 1.02
C ASN A 49 23.81 -1.89 -0.37
N LEU A 50 24.72 -2.83 -0.56
CA LEU A 50 25.48 -3.02 -1.80
C LEU A 50 24.69 -3.80 -2.85
N ILE A 51 23.94 -4.82 -2.45
CA ILE A 51 23.19 -5.70 -3.34
C ILE A 51 22.33 -4.89 -4.33
N PRO A 52 21.54 -3.89 -3.90
CA PRO A 52 20.73 -3.13 -4.85
C PRO A 52 21.51 -2.33 -5.90
N LEU A 53 22.77 -2.01 -5.60
CA LEU A 53 23.62 -1.19 -6.45
C LEU A 53 24.41 -2.01 -7.47
N VAL A 54 24.78 -3.24 -7.15
CA VAL A 54 25.63 -4.11 -7.98
C VAL A 54 25.21 -5.60 -7.93
N PRO A 55 23.93 -5.91 -8.23
CA PRO A 55 23.39 -7.25 -8.00
C PRO A 55 24.04 -8.30 -8.93
N GLU A 56 24.40 -7.93 -10.17
CA GLU A 56 25.10 -8.82 -11.11
C GLU A 56 26.52 -9.16 -10.64
N HIS A 57 27.25 -8.18 -10.09
CA HIS A 57 28.59 -8.42 -9.55
C HIS A 57 28.52 -9.30 -8.30
N PHE A 58 27.48 -9.12 -7.47
CA PHE A 58 27.23 -9.97 -6.32
C PHE A 58 26.91 -11.42 -6.74
N HIS A 59 26.12 -11.60 -7.80
CA HIS A 59 25.85 -12.90 -8.41
C HIS A 59 27.10 -13.58 -8.94
N ALA A 60 27.92 -12.86 -9.71
CA ALA A 60 29.16 -13.37 -10.31
C ALA A 60 30.20 -13.86 -9.30
N ARG A 61 30.03 -13.55 -8.00
CA ARG A 61 30.91 -13.99 -6.89
C ARG A 61 30.24 -15.01 -5.98
N ASP A 62 29.17 -15.65 -6.44
CA ASP A 62 28.38 -16.62 -5.67
C ASP A 62 27.93 -16.08 -4.30
N GLY A 63 27.72 -14.76 -4.22
CA GLY A 63 27.42 -14.10 -2.94
C GLY A 63 26.14 -14.63 -2.30
N HIS A 64 25.15 -14.96 -3.13
CA HIS A 64 23.89 -15.58 -2.69
C HIS A 64 24.12 -16.95 -2.03
N SER A 65 24.98 -17.80 -2.61
CA SER A 65 25.30 -19.13 -2.07
C SER A 65 26.02 -19.03 -0.72
N ILE A 66 26.90 -18.03 -0.58
CA ILE A 66 27.57 -17.76 0.70
C ILE A 66 26.56 -17.29 1.76
N LEU A 67 25.59 -16.42 1.42
CA LEU A 67 24.54 -16.01 2.35
C LEU A 67 23.67 -17.20 2.80
N ILE A 68 23.32 -18.11 1.89
CA ILE A 68 22.58 -19.34 2.21
C ILE A 68 23.38 -20.22 3.18
N ASN A 69 24.67 -20.42 2.91
CA ASN A 69 25.54 -21.17 3.82
C ASN A 69 25.66 -20.49 5.19
N PHE A 70 25.80 -19.16 5.20
CA PHE A 70 25.89 -18.37 6.42
C PHE A 70 24.68 -18.52 7.33
N ILE A 71 23.47 -18.39 6.78
CA ILE A 71 22.23 -18.51 7.56
C ILE A 71 22.04 -19.92 8.13
N SER A 72 22.55 -20.95 7.43
CA SER A 72 22.54 -22.33 7.93
C SER A 72 23.59 -22.61 9.01
N THR A 73 24.70 -21.87 9.01
CA THR A 73 25.83 -22.11 9.93
C THR A 73 25.64 -21.44 11.28
N TYR A 74 25.12 -20.21 11.30
CA TYR A 74 25.00 -19.41 12.53
C TYR A 74 23.57 -19.38 13.06
N SER A 75 23.40 -19.68 14.36
CA SER A 75 22.09 -19.72 15.01
C SER A 75 21.71 -18.45 15.77
N ASP A 76 22.66 -17.53 16.01
CA ASP A 76 22.43 -16.33 16.79
C ASP A 76 21.58 -15.28 16.07
N TYR A 77 20.72 -14.61 16.85
CA TYR A 77 19.73 -13.66 16.35
C TYR A 77 20.34 -12.56 15.47
N ASP A 78 21.40 -11.89 15.94
CA ASP A 78 21.97 -10.73 15.24
C ASP A 78 22.47 -11.11 13.84
N ARG A 79 23.21 -12.22 13.74
CA ARG A 79 23.73 -12.73 12.46
C ARG A 79 22.62 -13.19 11.53
N LYS A 80 21.64 -13.94 12.06
CA LYS A 80 20.48 -14.38 11.29
C LYS A 80 19.72 -13.19 10.71
N HIS A 81 19.40 -12.22 11.56
CA HIS A 81 18.65 -11.04 11.17
C HIS A 81 19.39 -10.22 10.10
N ALA A 82 20.70 -9.98 10.28
CA ALA A 82 21.50 -9.26 9.28
C ALA A 82 21.60 -10.02 7.95
N CYS A 83 21.75 -11.35 7.99
CA CYS A 83 21.81 -12.18 6.79
C CYS A 83 20.46 -12.24 6.05
N LEU A 84 19.34 -12.42 6.78
CA LEU A 84 18.00 -12.41 6.19
C LEU A 84 17.67 -11.09 5.51
N LYS A 85 18.11 -9.95 6.04
CA LYS A 85 17.97 -8.66 5.35
C LYS A 85 18.72 -8.65 4.01
N ALA A 86 19.95 -9.12 3.98
CA ALA A 86 20.71 -9.22 2.73
C ALA A 86 20.06 -10.20 1.75
N LEU A 87 19.57 -11.35 2.22
CA LEU A 87 18.82 -12.32 1.42
C LEU A 87 17.52 -11.73 0.87
N LEU A 88 16.81 -10.91 1.66
CA LEU A 88 15.60 -10.21 1.22
C LEU A 88 15.89 -9.32 0.01
N ASN A 89 16.90 -8.43 0.08
CA ASN A 89 17.29 -7.61 -1.06
C ASN A 89 17.72 -8.47 -2.26
N THR A 90 18.42 -9.57 -2.02
CA THR A 90 18.85 -10.49 -3.08
C THR A 90 17.64 -11.16 -3.76
N SER A 91 16.59 -11.49 -3.01
CA SER A 91 15.40 -12.20 -3.51
C SER A 91 14.53 -11.39 -4.47
N GLU A 92 14.69 -10.07 -4.53
CA GLU A 92 13.95 -9.20 -5.44
C GLU A 92 14.33 -9.42 -6.91
N TYR A 93 15.51 -9.98 -7.20
CA TYR A 93 15.96 -10.19 -8.58
C TYR A 93 15.67 -11.60 -9.09
N ASP A 94 15.05 -11.67 -10.27
CA ASP A 94 14.55 -12.92 -10.85
C ASP A 94 15.63 -13.98 -11.08
N TYR A 95 16.85 -13.60 -11.44
CA TYR A 95 17.91 -14.57 -11.75
C TYR A 95 18.45 -15.29 -10.51
N PHE A 96 18.31 -14.74 -9.29
CA PHE A 96 18.66 -15.46 -8.06
C PHE A 96 17.61 -16.50 -7.66
N LYS A 97 16.38 -16.41 -8.16
CA LYS A 97 15.27 -17.29 -7.70
C LYS A 97 15.54 -18.76 -7.95
N LYS A 98 16.22 -19.08 -9.05
CA LYS A 98 16.62 -20.45 -9.39
C LYS A 98 17.74 -20.92 -8.47
N ASP A 99 18.78 -20.11 -8.31
CA ASP A 99 19.95 -20.42 -7.48
C ASP A 99 19.55 -20.62 -6.02
N PHE A 100 18.58 -19.84 -5.54
CA PHE A 100 18.00 -20.00 -4.21
C PHE A 100 17.29 -21.34 -4.00
N SER A 101 16.51 -21.79 -4.98
CA SER A 101 15.87 -23.11 -4.93
C SER A 101 16.92 -24.23 -4.94
N GLU A 102 17.94 -24.12 -5.80
CA GLU A 102 19.03 -25.11 -5.88
C GLU A 102 19.91 -25.12 -4.62
N GLY A 103 20.08 -23.97 -3.97
CA GLY A 103 20.81 -23.84 -2.70
C GLY A 103 20.03 -24.28 -1.46
N GLY A 104 18.76 -24.69 -1.60
CA GLY A 104 17.96 -25.21 -0.49
C GLY A 104 17.45 -24.16 0.49
N ILE A 105 17.42 -22.86 0.12
CA ILE A 105 16.99 -21.79 1.02
C ILE A 105 15.55 -21.98 1.50
N MET A 106 14.69 -22.60 0.69
CA MET A 106 13.29 -22.86 1.02
C MET A 106 13.15 -23.63 2.33
N GLU A 107 13.96 -24.66 2.54
CA GLU A 107 13.91 -25.48 3.75
C GLU A 107 14.33 -24.68 4.97
N ILE A 108 15.43 -23.94 4.85
CA ILE A 108 15.95 -23.08 5.92
C ILE A 108 14.91 -22.05 6.37
N LEU A 109 14.25 -21.37 5.41
CA LEU A 109 13.26 -20.34 5.72
C LEU A 109 12.00 -20.93 6.38
N LEU A 110 11.53 -22.09 5.92
CA LEU A 110 10.39 -22.77 6.55
C LEU A 110 10.75 -23.22 7.99
N ASP A 111 11.97 -23.70 8.21
CA ASP A 111 12.46 -24.08 9.53
C ASP A 111 12.53 -22.88 10.48
N ILE A 112 12.98 -21.71 9.99
CA ILE A 112 12.96 -20.45 10.77
C ILE A 112 11.53 -20.09 11.16
N ILE A 113 10.57 -20.21 10.24
CA ILE A 113 9.16 -19.89 10.47
C ILE A 113 8.53 -20.79 11.54
N GLN A 114 8.81 -22.10 11.49
CA GLN A 114 8.22 -23.10 12.39
C GLN A 114 8.86 -23.11 13.78
N ASN A 115 10.12 -22.73 13.90
CA ASN A 115 10.84 -22.66 15.17
C ASN A 115 10.48 -21.39 15.96
N VAL A 116 9.20 -21.29 16.34
CA VAL A 116 8.59 -20.13 17.01
C VAL A 116 9.31 -19.79 18.33
N ARG A 117 9.83 -20.77 19.06
CA ARG A 117 10.50 -20.54 20.36
C ARG A 117 11.84 -19.83 20.23
N ASP A 118 12.58 -20.15 19.17
CA ASP A 118 13.97 -19.71 18.99
C ASP A 118 14.08 -18.52 18.02
N ASN A 119 13.08 -18.33 17.17
CA ASN A 119 13.05 -17.25 16.20
C ASN A 119 11.90 -16.28 16.50
N SER A 120 12.26 -15.01 16.66
CA SER A 120 11.34 -13.90 16.87
C SER A 120 10.49 -13.61 15.62
N LEU A 121 9.44 -12.81 15.83
CA LEU A 121 8.44 -12.53 14.80
C LEU A 121 9.02 -11.86 13.54
N ASP A 122 10.01 -10.99 13.72
CA ASP A 122 10.73 -10.29 12.64
C ASP A 122 11.56 -11.24 11.76
N LEU A 123 12.23 -12.25 12.34
CA LEU A 123 12.94 -13.26 11.55
C LEU A 123 11.97 -14.08 10.68
N ARG A 124 10.81 -14.40 11.25
CA ARG A 124 9.75 -15.15 10.56
C ARG A 124 9.10 -14.30 9.46
N GLU A 125 8.87 -13.01 9.73
CA GLU A 125 8.40 -12.02 8.74
C GLU A 125 9.36 -11.93 7.54
N LEU A 126 10.66 -11.73 7.80
CA LEU A 126 11.68 -11.71 6.74
C LEU A 126 11.68 -13.01 5.93
N SER A 127 11.51 -14.14 6.60
CA SER A 127 11.48 -15.45 5.94
C SER A 127 10.28 -15.59 4.99
N PHE A 128 9.08 -15.17 5.43
CA PHE A 128 7.91 -15.13 4.55
C PHE A 128 8.09 -14.18 3.37
N ASN A 129 8.67 -13.00 3.57
CA ASN A 129 8.93 -12.04 2.50
C ASN A 129 9.91 -12.59 1.46
N ILE A 130 10.98 -13.27 1.89
CA ILE A 130 11.92 -13.92 0.97
C ILE A 130 11.22 -15.04 0.18
N ILE A 131 10.44 -15.91 0.85
CA ILE A 131 9.68 -16.98 0.19
C ILE A 131 8.72 -16.38 -0.84
N SER A 132 7.99 -15.33 -0.47
CA SER A 132 7.08 -14.59 -1.33
C SER A 132 7.78 -14.12 -2.62
N ASN A 133 8.93 -13.46 -2.47
CA ASN A 133 9.74 -12.98 -3.60
C ASN A 133 10.22 -14.10 -4.51
N ILE A 134 10.80 -15.17 -3.95
CA ILE A 134 11.32 -16.29 -4.77
C ILE A 134 10.21 -17.13 -5.41
N CYS A 135 9.00 -17.13 -4.86
CA CYS A 135 7.85 -17.81 -5.45
C CYS A 135 7.13 -16.96 -6.49
N ASN A 136 7.25 -15.63 -6.42
CA ASN A 136 6.59 -14.72 -7.35
C ASN A 136 6.95 -15.07 -8.80
N ASN A 137 5.92 -15.35 -9.59
CA ASN A 137 5.99 -15.80 -11.00
C ASN A 137 6.89 -17.02 -11.26
N THR A 138 7.18 -17.85 -10.24
CA THR A 138 8.16 -18.94 -10.33
C THR A 138 7.54 -20.29 -9.96
N ARG A 139 7.04 -21.03 -10.98
CA ARG A 139 6.34 -22.31 -10.79
C ARG A 139 7.14 -23.42 -10.08
N PRO A 140 8.45 -23.60 -10.36
CA PRO A 140 9.25 -24.58 -9.62
C PRO A 140 9.29 -24.30 -8.12
N ASN A 141 9.50 -23.04 -7.73
CA ASN A 141 9.60 -22.62 -6.33
C ASN A 141 8.25 -22.78 -5.62
N GLN A 142 7.14 -22.39 -6.25
CA GLN A 142 5.79 -22.66 -5.72
C GLN A 142 5.52 -24.16 -5.50
N LYS A 143 6.02 -25.02 -6.40
CA LYS A 143 5.88 -26.47 -6.29
C LYS A 143 6.74 -27.02 -5.15
N GLU A 144 7.94 -26.49 -4.96
CA GLU A 144 8.83 -26.83 -3.86
C GLU A 144 8.22 -26.43 -2.51
N PHE A 145 7.78 -25.18 -2.40
CA PHE A 145 7.07 -24.65 -1.23
C PHE A 145 5.92 -25.56 -0.80
N ARG A 146 5.04 -25.97 -1.74
CA ARG A 146 3.98 -26.93 -1.45
C ARG A 146 4.50 -28.28 -0.96
N ARG A 147 5.56 -28.82 -1.60
CA ARG A 147 6.10 -30.14 -1.25
C ARG A 147 6.76 -30.18 0.12
N LYS A 148 7.28 -29.05 0.59
CA LYS A 148 7.89 -28.90 1.91
C LYS A 148 6.88 -28.50 3.01
N GLY A 149 5.57 -28.60 2.75
CA GLY A 149 4.53 -28.29 3.75
C GLY A 149 4.28 -26.79 3.98
N GLY A 150 4.70 -25.94 3.04
CA GLY A 150 4.57 -24.49 3.18
C GLY A 150 3.11 -24.00 3.25
N ILE A 151 2.15 -24.75 2.69
CA ILE A 151 0.74 -24.34 2.67
C ILE A 151 0.11 -24.50 4.05
N GLU A 152 0.43 -25.59 4.75
CA GLU A 152 0.07 -25.83 6.13
C GLU A 152 0.67 -24.76 7.04
N ILE A 153 1.95 -24.42 6.81
CA ILE A 153 2.63 -23.36 7.54
C ILE A 153 1.91 -22.01 7.35
N ILE A 154 1.51 -21.64 6.13
CA ILE A 154 0.69 -20.43 5.91
C ILE A 154 -0.60 -20.49 6.72
N LYS A 155 -1.35 -21.59 6.61
CA LYS A 155 -2.63 -21.76 7.32
C LYS A 155 -2.46 -21.57 8.82
N ASP A 156 -1.44 -22.19 9.41
CA ASP A 156 -1.18 -22.11 10.85
C ASP A 156 -0.75 -20.71 11.30
N ASN A 157 -0.05 -19.96 10.43
CA ASN A 157 0.38 -18.60 10.71
C ASN A 157 -0.69 -17.53 10.41
N LEU A 158 -1.75 -17.88 9.66
CA LEU A 158 -2.95 -17.03 9.48
C LEU A 158 -3.91 -17.10 10.66
N ARG A 159 -3.88 -18.20 11.43
CA ARG A 159 -4.65 -18.32 12.67
C ARG A 159 -4.04 -17.36 13.69
N ILE A 160 -4.69 -16.22 13.91
CA ILE A 160 -4.29 -15.28 14.96
C ILE A 160 -4.40 -16.01 16.31
N GLY A 161 -3.26 -16.36 16.87
CA GLY A 161 -3.10 -16.52 18.31
C GLY A 161 -2.54 -15.23 18.90
N GLU A 162 -2.74 -15.00 20.19
CA GLU A 162 -1.93 -14.02 20.94
C GLU A 162 -0.46 -14.39 20.71
N VAL A 163 0.22 -13.61 19.87
CA VAL A 163 1.64 -13.82 19.65
C VAL A 163 2.33 -13.26 20.89
N ASP A 164 2.71 -14.14 21.81
CA ASP A 164 3.49 -13.84 23.02
C ASP A 164 4.91 -13.30 22.71
N GLN A 165 5.15 -12.77 21.51
CA GLN A 165 6.45 -12.37 21.00
C GLN A 165 6.49 -10.89 20.70
N ASN A 166 7.63 -10.28 21.04
CA ASN A 166 7.93 -8.90 20.66
C ASN A 166 7.99 -8.81 19.12
N GLY A 167 7.15 -7.95 18.54
CA GLY A 167 7.09 -7.74 17.10
C GLY A 167 5.82 -7.03 16.65
N ASN A 168 5.74 -6.67 15.37
CA ASN A 168 4.55 -6.06 14.80
C ASN A 168 3.69 -7.15 14.13
N ASN A 169 2.66 -7.62 14.84
CA ASN A 169 1.74 -8.64 14.34
C ASN A 169 1.09 -8.27 13.00
N LYS A 170 0.90 -6.97 12.72
CA LYS A 170 0.31 -6.54 11.46
C LYS A 170 1.28 -6.80 10.31
N THR A 171 2.53 -6.35 10.40
CA THR A 171 3.52 -6.55 9.33
C THR A 171 3.83 -8.02 9.10
N PHE A 172 3.86 -8.80 10.17
CA PHE A 172 3.96 -10.25 10.06
C PHE A 172 2.79 -10.85 9.26
N LEU A 173 1.55 -10.49 9.59
CA LEU A 173 0.38 -11.00 8.87
C LEU A 173 0.35 -10.55 7.40
N LEU A 174 0.84 -9.34 7.10
CA LEU A 174 1.05 -8.88 5.72
C LEU A 174 1.99 -9.82 4.97
N ALA A 175 3.13 -10.17 5.56
CA ALA A 175 4.09 -11.09 4.95
C ALA A 175 3.49 -12.48 4.70
N VAL A 176 2.65 -12.98 5.61
CA VAL A 176 1.95 -14.26 5.43
C VAL A 176 0.94 -14.18 4.27
N LEU A 177 0.15 -13.11 4.19
CA LEU A 177 -0.84 -12.89 3.12
C LEU A 177 -0.17 -12.69 1.75
N ASP A 178 0.93 -11.94 1.69
CA ASP A 178 1.72 -11.78 0.47
C ASP A 178 2.34 -13.11 0.03
N CYS A 179 2.91 -13.87 0.97
CA CYS A 179 3.40 -15.21 0.67
C CYS A 179 2.29 -16.13 0.15
N LEU A 180 1.07 -16.06 0.69
CA LEU A 180 -0.09 -16.78 0.17
C LEU A 180 -0.39 -16.37 -1.29
N ASN A 181 -0.39 -15.08 -1.57
CA ASN A 181 -0.65 -14.54 -2.91
C ASN A 181 0.38 -15.04 -3.95
N PHE A 182 1.67 -15.08 -3.60
CA PHE A 182 2.72 -15.42 -4.57
C PHE A 182 3.15 -16.88 -4.57
N ALA A 183 3.02 -17.60 -3.46
CA ALA A 183 3.42 -19.01 -3.34
C ALA A 183 2.29 -20.00 -3.65
N VAL A 184 1.02 -19.61 -3.41
CA VAL A 184 -0.13 -20.52 -3.52
C VAL A 184 -1.03 -20.14 -4.69
N TYR A 185 -1.46 -18.87 -4.76
CA TYR A 185 -2.44 -18.45 -5.76
C TYR A 185 -1.88 -18.49 -7.19
N GLY A 186 -2.78 -18.76 -8.13
CA GLY A 186 -2.48 -19.08 -9.52
C GLY A 186 -1.91 -20.48 -9.72
N ASN A 187 -1.47 -21.21 -8.69
CA ASN A 187 -0.99 -22.60 -8.81
C ASN A 187 -2.11 -23.58 -8.48
N LYS A 188 -2.77 -24.11 -9.51
CA LYS A 188 -3.95 -24.99 -9.36
C LYS A 188 -3.80 -26.08 -8.30
N ARG A 189 -2.63 -26.73 -8.22
CA ARG A 189 -2.39 -27.80 -7.22
C ARG A 189 -2.21 -27.25 -5.81
N SER A 190 -1.58 -26.09 -5.65
CA SER A 190 -1.44 -25.45 -4.34
C SER A 190 -2.76 -24.85 -3.86
N GLU A 191 -3.53 -24.24 -4.76
CA GLU A 191 -4.88 -23.77 -4.43
C GLU A 191 -5.77 -24.92 -3.96
N ILE A 192 -5.85 -26.02 -4.73
CA ILE A 192 -6.64 -27.19 -4.34
C ILE A 192 -6.23 -27.69 -2.95
N HIS A 193 -4.92 -27.82 -2.69
CA HIS A 193 -4.41 -28.23 -1.39
C HIS A 193 -4.83 -27.26 -0.28
N PHE A 194 -4.74 -25.95 -0.51
CA PHE A 194 -5.18 -24.93 0.44
C PHE A 194 -6.69 -25.04 0.74
N LEU A 195 -7.52 -25.39 -0.24
CA LEU A 195 -8.95 -25.65 -0.03
C LEU A 195 -9.21 -26.93 0.77
N GLU A 196 -8.50 -28.01 0.44
CA GLU A 196 -8.63 -29.30 1.11
C GLU A 196 -8.27 -29.21 2.60
N ILE A 197 -7.34 -28.33 2.96
CA ILE A 197 -6.98 -28.05 4.35
C ILE A 197 -7.82 -26.93 4.97
N GLU A 198 -8.97 -26.56 4.42
CA GLU A 198 -9.87 -25.52 4.98
C GLU A 198 -9.23 -24.13 5.11
N GLY A 199 -8.26 -23.80 4.25
CA GLY A 199 -7.55 -22.51 4.30
C GLY A 199 -8.48 -21.31 4.10
N VAL A 200 -9.56 -21.47 3.33
CA VAL A 200 -10.58 -20.43 3.14
C VAL A 200 -11.35 -20.13 4.43
N TYR A 201 -11.59 -21.13 5.28
CA TYR A 201 -12.28 -20.92 6.56
C TYR A 201 -11.42 -20.05 7.47
N VAL A 202 -10.12 -20.32 7.51
CA VAL A 202 -9.16 -19.51 8.27
C VAL A 202 -9.13 -18.06 7.79
N LEU A 203 -9.21 -17.81 6.48
CA LEU A 203 -9.28 -16.44 5.94
C LEU A 203 -10.57 -15.72 6.34
N LEU A 204 -11.70 -16.42 6.40
CA LEU A 204 -12.98 -15.84 6.80
C LEU A 204 -13.04 -15.57 8.31
N ASP A 205 -12.54 -16.49 9.13
CA ASP A 205 -12.36 -16.28 10.57
C ASP A 205 -11.45 -15.07 10.81
N LEU A 206 -10.33 -15.00 10.09
CA LEU A 206 -9.39 -13.89 10.15
C LEU A 206 -10.04 -12.55 9.74
N LEU A 207 -10.88 -12.56 8.71
CA LEU A 207 -11.60 -11.38 8.22
C LEU A 207 -12.55 -10.82 9.28
N GLU A 208 -13.28 -11.70 9.96
CA GLU A 208 -14.21 -11.33 11.03
C GLU A 208 -13.49 -10.66 12.20
N GLU A 209 -12.33 -11.19 12.59
CA GLU A 209 -11.57 -10.75 13.78
C GLU A 209 -10.67 -9.53 13.55
N SER A 210 -10.32 -9.26 12.29
CA SER A 210 -9.33 -8.24 11.95
C SER A 210 -9.83 -6.81 12.06
N ASP A 211 -8.91 -5.86 12.25
CA ASP A 211 -9.18 -4.43 12.13
C ASP A 211 -9.38 -4.00 10.67
N GLU A 212 -9.82 -2.76 10.47
CA GLU A 212 -10.13 -2.21 9.14
C GLU A 212 -8.96 -2.28 8.14
N CYS A 213 -7.72 -2.10 8.59
CA CYS A 213 -6.56 -2.09 7.70
C CYS A 213 -6.31 -3.48 7.14
N LEU A 214 -6.32 -4.49 8.03
CA LEU A 214 -6.12 -5.88 7.67
C LEU A 214 -7.30 -6.45 6.86
N ARG A 215 -8.55 -6.06 7.19
CA ARG A 215 -9.75 -6.51 6.48
C ARG A 215 -9.67 -6.30 4.97
N ARG A 216 -9.20 -5.13 4.51
CA ARG A 216 -9.07 -4.84 3.07
C ARG A 216 -8.13 -5.81 2.36
N LEU A 217 -7.05 -6.19 3.02
CA LEU A 217 -6.03 -7.07 2.46
C LEU A 217 -6.50 -8.52 2.45
N ILE A 218 -7.16 -8.95 3.53
CA ILE A 218 -7.77 -10.28 3.60
C ILE A 218 -8.87 -10.42 2.53
N LEU A 219 -9.71 -9.39 2.35
CA LEU A 219 -10.69 -9.34 1.27
C LEU A 219 -10.03 -9.45 -0.10
N SER A 220 -8.91 -8.78 -0.33
CA SER A 220 -8.14 -8.90 -1.58
C SER A 220 -7.66 -10.34 -1.82
N SER A 221 -7.16 -11.02 -0.78
CA SER A 221 -6.77 -12.44 -0.88
C SER A 221 -7.98 -13.35 -1.15
N ILE A 222 -9.12 -13.13 -0.47
CA ILE A 222 -10.37 -13.87 -0.71
C ILE A 222 -10.86 -13.67 -2.15
N CYS A 223 -10.88 -12.43 -2.65
CA CYS A 223 -11.24 -12.13 -4.04
C CYS A 223 -10.32 -12.84 -5.05
N THR A 224 -9.03 -12.95 -4.72
CA THR A 224 -8.06 -13.63 -5.58
C THR A 224 -8.35 -15.13 -5.65
N ILE A 225 -8.55 -15.80 -4.51
CA ILE A 225 -8.82 -17.25 -4.51
C ILE A 225 -10.19 -17.57 -5.11
N LEU A 226 -11.20 -16.70 -4.96
CA LEU A 226 -12.53 -16.87 -5.56
C LEU A 226 -12.55 -16.97 -7.09
N GLN A 227 -11.45 -16.63 -7.78
CA GLN A 227 -11.30 -16.92 -9.21
C GLN A 227 -11.29 -18.43 -9.50
N ASN A 228 -11.11 -19.27 -8.49
CA ASN A 228 -11.26 -20.71 -8.56
C ASN A 228 -12.69 -21.13 -8.16
N ASP A 229 -13.47 -21.61 -9.13
CA ASP A 229 -14.89 -21.98 -8.95
C ASP A 229 -15.13 -22.98 -7.81
N ARG A 230 -14.14 -23.80 -7.45
CA ARG A 230 -14.26 -24.79 -6.36
C ARG A 230 -14.39 -24.14 -4.99
N VAL A 231 -13.89 -22.91 -4.84
CA VAL A 231 -13.92 -22.16 -3.58
C VAL A 231 -15.33 -21.85 -3.15
N PHE A 232 -16.25 -21.67 -4.11
CA PHE A 232 -17.63 -21.29 -3.83
C PHE A 232 -18.31 -22.24 -2.84
N LYS A 233 -18.05 -23.55 -2.96
CA LYS A 233 -18.57 -24.55 -2.02
C LYS A 233 -18.13 -24.25 -0.58
N TYR A 234 -16.83 -24.03 -0.37
CA TYR A 234 -16.27 -23.71 0.94
C TYR A 234 -16.80 -22.38 1.47
N PHE A 235 -16.90 -21.38 0.60
CA PHE A 235 -17.43 -20.07 0.99
C PHE A 235 -18.87 -20.16 1.54
N VAL A 236 -19.73 -20.98 0.90
CA VAL A 236 -21.12 -21.20 1.33
C VAL A 236 -21.22 -22.08 2.59
N GLU A 237 -20.32 -23.05 2.74
CA GLU A 237 -20.30 -23.97 3.89
C GLU A 237 -19.77 -23.33 5.18
N TRP A 238 -18.97 -22.26 5.07
CA TRP A 238 -18.43 -21.57 6.23
C TRP A 238 -19.52 -20.85 7.03
N ASN A 239 -19.48 -21.06 8.34
CA ASN A 239 -20.20 -20.30 9.34
C ASN A 239 -19.24 -19.96 10.47
N SER A 240 -19.30 -18.73 10.96
CA SER A 240 -18.46 -18.27 12.06
C SER A 240 -18.63 -19.17 13.28
N SER A 241 -17.51 -19.63 13.82
CA SER A 241 -17.50 -20.36 15.09
C SER A 241 -17.87 -19.47 16.29
N LYS A 242 -17.77 -18.14 16.15
CA LYS A 242 -18.02 -17.17 17.23
C LYS A 242 -19.43 -16.57 17.16
N THR A 243 -19.85 -16.13 15.98
CA THR A 243 -21.09 -15.37 15.80
C THR A 243 -22.17 -16.14 15.04
N THR A 244 -21.86 -17.35 14.56
CA THR A 244 -22.74 -18.23 13.76
C THR A 244 -23.26 -17.63 12.46
N ILE A 245 -22.71 -16.48 12.03
CA ILE A 245 -23.04 -15.87 10.74
C ILE A 245 -22.37 -16.62 9.59
N SER A 246 -23.04 -16.65 8.44
CA SER A 246 -22.47 -17.15 7.19
C SER A 246 -21.55 -16.13 6.53
N ALA A 247 -20.74 -16.57 5.56
CA ALA A 247 -19.79 -15.71 4.86
C ALA A 247 -20.48 -14.55 4.13
N SER A 248 -21.66 -14.81 3.53
CA SER A 248 -22.49 -13.77 2.90
C SER A 248 -22.98 -12.72 3.89
N GLN A 249 -23.40 -13.15 5.09
CA GLN A 249 -23.84 -12.23 6.14
C GLN A 249 -22.66 -11.38 6.64
N LEU A 250 -21.47 -11.98 6.82
CA LEU A 250 -20.25 -11.24 7.16
C LEU A 250 -19.95 -10.16 6.11
N LEU A 251 -19.97 -10.49 4.81
CA LEU A 251 -19.72 -9.52 3.75
C LEU A 251 -20.74 -8.38 3.73
N ILE A 252 -22.03 -8.68 3.95
CA ILE A 252 -23.08 -7.66 4.05
C ILE A 252 -22.81 -6.74 5.25
N GLN A 253 -22.46 -7.28 6.42
CA GLN A 253 -22.15 -6.47 7.59
C GLN A 253 -20.93 -5.58 7.38
N LEU A 254 -19.88 -6.09 6.73
CA LEU A 254 -18.70 -5.32 6.37
C LEU A 254 -19.04 -4.20 5.37
N PHE A 255 -19.87 -4.49 4.38
CA PHE A 255 -20.36 -3.50 3.42
C PHE A 255 -21.18 -2.41 4.11
N GLU A 256 -22.14 -2.77 4.97
CA GLU A 256 -22.92 -1.81 5.76
C GLU A 256 -22.05 -0.93 6.68
N ALA A 257 -20.96 -1.49 7.22
CA ALA A 257 -20.02 -0.75 8.04
C ALA A 257 -19.24 0.28 7.21
N GLU A 258 -18.79 -0.08 6.00
CA GLU A 258 -18.12 0.85 5.09
C GLU A 258 -19.09 1.93 4.55
N ASP A 259 -20.34 1.58 4.26
CA ASP A 259 -21.38 2.57 3.90
C ASP A 259 -21.58 3.62 4.99
N LYS A 260 -21.66 3.18 6.26
CA LYS A 260 -21.76 4.10 7.41
C LYS A 260 -20.51 4.98 7.54
N ARG A 261 -19.32 4.41 7.32
CA ARG A 261 -18.04 5.13 7.35
C ARG A 261 -18.00 6.26 6.32
N TYR A 262 -18.43 5.97 5.09
CA TYR A 262 -18.50 6.97 4.02
C TYR A 262 -19.78 7.80 4.03
N LYS A 263 -20.69 7.53 4.98
CA LYS A 263 -21.99 8.20 5.14
C LYS A 263 -22.85 8.11 3.88
N VAL A 264 -22.83 6.95 3.23
CA VAL A 264 -23.69 6.64 2.08
C VAL A 264 -25.15 6.65 2.52
N GLN A 265 -25.99 7.36 1.78
CA GLN A 265 -27.42 7.51 2.07
C GLN A 265 -28.26 6.84 1.00
N TYR A 266 -29.30 6.13 1.44
CA TYR A 266 -30.25 5.42 0.60
C TYR A 266 -31.65 6.01 0.75
N GLU A 267 -32.37 6.14 -0.36
CA GLU A 267 -33.78 6.50 -0.41
C GLU A 267 -34.52 5.41 -1.21
N ASN A 268 -35.48 4.72 -0.58
CA ASN A 268 -36.18 3.57 -1.17
C ASN A 268 -35.26 2.47 -1.74
N GLY A 269 -34.10 2.24 -1.10
CA GLY A 269 -33.10 1.27 -1.56
C GLY A 269 -32.20 1.76 -2.70
N ILE A 270 -32.33 3.02 -3.11
CA ILE A 270 -31.52 3.65 -4.17
C ILE A 270 -30.50 4.59 -3.51
N ILE A 271 -29.24 4.52 -3.94
CA ILE A 271 -28.19 5.44 -3.47
C ILE A 271 -28.56 6.86 -3.92
N THR A 272 -28.65 7.77 -2.96
CA THR A 272 -29.03 9.18 -3.20
C THR A 272 -27.92 9.96 -3.92
N SER A 273 -26.67 9.70 -3.56
CA SER A 273 -25.49 10.40 -4.09
C SER A 273 -24.96 9.71 -5.35
N LEU A 274 -25.71 9.81 -6.44
CA LEU A 274 -25.35 9.19 -7.73
C LEU A 274 -24.02 9.71 -8.31
N ASP A 275 -23.64 10.95 -7.99
CA ASP A 275 -22.40 11.56 -8.48
C ASP A 275 -21.14 11.00 -7.77
N ARG A 276 -21.28 10.57 -6.51
CA ARG A 276 -20.19 10.03 -5.67
C ARG A 276 -20.72 8.91 -4.75
N PRO A 277 -21.10 7.76 -5.29
CA PRO A 277 -21.82 6.72 -4.54
C PRO A 277 -20.98 6.09 -3.42
N LEU A 278 -19.66 6.11 -3.53
CA LEU A 278 -18.74 5.50 -2.55
C LEU A 278 -18.15 6.52 -1.56
N PHE A 279 -18.30 7.83 -1.81
CA PHE A 279 -17.80 8.87 -0.90
C PHE A 279 -18.62 10.17 -1.05
N PRO A 280 -19.88 10.20 -0.58
CA PRO A 280 -20.78 11.35 -0.70
C PRO A 280 -20.21 12.68 -0.20
N GLU A 281 -19.39 12.67 0.86
CA GLU A 281 -18.83 13.90 1.46
C GLU A 281 -17.49 14.36 0.86
N ALA A 282 -16.82 13.56 0.03
CA ALA A 282 -15.55 13.95 -0.60
C ALA A 282 -15.85 14.67 -1.90
N SER A 283 -16.03 15.98 -1.81
CA SER A 283 -15.73 16.84 -2.93
C SER A 283 -14.41 17.53 -2.67
N TYR A 284 -13.33 16.93 -3.19
CA TYR A 284 -12.02 17.59 -3.29
C TYR A 284 -12.16 19.02 -3.86
N HIS A 285 -13.09 19.21 -4.79
CA HIS A 285 -13.40 20.52 -5.36
C HIS A 285 -14.17 21.44 -4.42
N VAL A 286 -15.09 20.94 -3.59
CA VAL A 286 -15.79 21.77 -2.58
C VAL A 286 -14.83 22.16 -1.47
N ARG A 287 -13.99 21.24 -0.97
CA ARG A 287 -12.95 21.60 0.01
C ARG A 287 -11.94 22.61 -0.55
N LYS A 288 -11.46 22.39 -1.78
CA LYS A 288 -10.55 23.33 -2.44
C LYS A 288 -11.20 24.71 -2.67
N LEU A 289 -12.47 24.76 -3.07
CA LEU A 289 -13.19 26.01 -3.23
C LEU A 289 -13.44 26.71 -1.88
N GLU A 290 -13.77 25.96 -0.83
CA GLU A 290 -13.93 26.48 0.53
C GLU A 290 -12.60 26.97 1.14
N GLU A 291 -11.48 26.30 0.82
CA GLU A 291 -10.12 26.72 1.20
C GLU A 291 -9.70 27.99 0.44
N GLU A 292 -9.93 28.04 -0.87
CA GLU A 292 -9.70 29.23 -1.71
C GLU A 292 -10.58 30.41 -1.24
N GLU A 293 -11.84 30.19 -0.86
CA GLU A 293 -12.72 31.23 -0.30
C GLU A 293 -12.23 31.72 1.08
N LYS A 294 -11.73 30.82 1.95
CA LYS A 294 -11.16 31.22 3.25
C LYS A 294 -9.88 32.05 3.10
N GLU A 295 -8.99 31.71 2.17
CA GLU A 295 -7.78 32.49 1.88
C GLU A 295 -8.12 33.90 1.34
N ILE A 296 -9.18 34.02 0.54
CA ILE A 296 -9.66 35.32 0.04
C ILE A 296 -10.20 36.18 1.19
N VAL A 297 -11.00 35.61 2.09
CA VAL A 297 -11.60 36.33 3.22
C VAL A 297 -10.53 36.76 4.24
N GLU A 298 -9.55 35.90 4.54
CA GLU A 298 -8.44 36.24 5.45
C GLU A 298 -7.46 37.24 4.82
N GLY A 299 -7.25 37.18 3.49
CA GLY A 299 -6.43 38.13 2.74
C GLY A 299 -7.06 39.52 2.60
N GLU A 300 -8.38 39.63 2.51
CA GLU A 300 -9.08 40.93 2.49
C GLU A 300 -9.17 41.55 3.89
N GLY A 301 -9.33 40.73 4.94
CA GLY A 301 -9.30 41.18 6.33
C GLY A 301 -7.95 41.80 6.74
N SER A 302 -6.83 41.26 6.26
CA SER A 302 -5.49 41.81 6.54
C SER A 302 -5.21 43.10 5.76
N ARG A 303 -5.63 43.19 4.49
CA ARG A 303 -5.47 44.40 3.66
C ARG A 303 -6.29 45.60 4.15
N LEU A 304 -7.49 45.35 4.68
CA LEU A 304 -8.31 46.41 5.30
C LEU A 304 -7.74 46.88 6.65
N ALA A 305 -7.03 46.00 7.38
CA ALA A 305 -6.35 46.35 8.63
C ALA A 305 -5.05 47.14 8.41
N GLU A 306 -4.31 46.87 7.32
CA GLU A 306 -3.07 47.60 6.96
C GLU A 306 -3.35 48.96 6.29
N SER A 307 -4.44 49.08 5.54
CA SER A 307 -4.88 50.36 4.95
C SER A 307 -5.35 51.37 6.02
N ARG A 308 -5.85 50.90 7.17
CA ARG A 308 -6.23 51.79 8.29
C ARG A 308 -5.07 52.20 9.20
N LYS A 309 -3.89 51.56 9.10
CA LYS A 309 -2.70 51.90 9.91
C LYS A 309 -1.70 52.81 9.20
N SER A 310 -1.93 53.14 7.93
CA SER A 310 -1.01 53.91 7.09
C SER A 310 -1.50 55.33 6.74
N GLN A 311 -2.58 55.82 7.38
CA GLN A 311 -3.09 57.19 7.20
C GLN A 311 -2.98 58.12 8.41
N ASP A 312 -2.43 57.66 9.54
CA ASP A 312 -2.11 58.53 10.68
C ASP A 312 -0.60 58.50 10.91
N MET A 313 0.12 59.49 10.35
CA MET A 313 1.33 60.13 10.87
C MET A 313 1.99 60.95 9.77
N ASP A 314 1.55 62.19 9.58
CA ASP A 314 2.43 63.27 9.11
C ASP A 314 1.93 64.65 9.58
N GLY A 315 2.71 65.24 10.49
CA GLY A 315 3.30 66.58 10.28
C GLY A 315 2.44 67.83 10.51
N MET A 316 2.61 68.43 11.69
CA MET A 316 2.25 69.80 12.07
C MET A 316 2.70 70.90 11.08
N GLY A 317 1.86 71.94 10.88
CA GLY A 317 2.24 73.17 10.16
C GLY A 317 1.18 74.29 10.11
N SER A 318 1.01 75.00 11.24
CA SER A 318 0.49 76.37 11.44
C SER A 318 -0.11 77.20 10.26
N ARG A 319 -1.38 77.63 10.39
CA ARG A 319 -1.85 79.05 10.54
C ARG A 319 -3.28 79.27 10.00
N HIS A 320 -4.07 79.94 10.85
CA HIS A 320 -5.11 80.93 10.55
C HIS A 320 -6.43 80.51 9.84
N SER A 321 -7.49 80.61 10.65
CA SER A 321 -8.67 81.49 10.44
C SER A 321 -9.93 80.89 9.80
N GLN A 322 -11.02 81.11 10.56
CA GLN A 322 -12.43 81.26 10.17
C GLN A 322 -13.33 80.02 10.01
N ARG A 323 -14.29 79.93 10.96
CA ARG A 323 -15.77 79.89 10.79
C ARG A 323 -16.32 79.03 9.64
N SER A 324 -17.41 78.27 9.73
CA SER A 324 -18.41 77.93 10.75
C SER A 324 -19.54 77.19 9.99
N ILE A 325 -20.44 76.49 10.71
CA ILE A 325 -21.85 76.17 10.36
C ILE A 325 -22.15 74.77 9.77
N ILE A 326 -22.66 73.91 10.66
CA ILE A 326 -23.99 73.24 10.69
C ILE A 326 -24.53 72.65 9.37
N SER A 327 -24.78 71.33 9.33
CA SER A 327 -26.14 70.73 9.39
C SER A 327 -26.15 69.24 9.00
N ASN A 328 -26.75 68.43 9.86
CA ASN A 328 -27.40 67.14 9.55
C ASN A 328 -28.93 67.44 9.44
N PRO A 329 -29.86 66.50 9.18
CA PRO A 329 -29.90 65.30 8.32
C PRO A 329 -31.20 65.26 7.45
N ALA A 330 -31.43 64.10 6.80
CA ALA A 330 -32.72 63.50 6.41
C ALA A 330 -33.22 63.68 4.96
N SER A 331 -33.32 62.55 4.25
CA SER A 331 -34.60 61.90 3.88
C SER A 331 -34.45 61.07 2.60
N GLN A 332 -34.87 59.79 2.62
CA GLN A 332 -36.16 59.38 2.05
C GLN A 332 -36.31 57.85 2.05
N MET A 333 -37.52 57.44 2.42
CA MET A 333 -38.03 56.08 2.54
C MET A 333 -38.65 55.57 1.23
N SER A 334 -38.71 54.23 1.12
CA SER A 334 -39.85 53.44 0.62
C SER A 334 -40.14 53.37 -0.89
N ALA A 335 -39.92 52.16 -1.45
CA ALA A 335 -40.96 51.45 -2.21
C ALA A 335 -40.70 49.93 -2.20
N MET A 336 -41.68 49.17 -1.68
CA MET A 336 -41.82 47.71 -1.74
C MET A 336 -42.61 47.29 -2.99
N GLN A 337 -42.35 46.06 -3.48
CA GLN A 337 -43.21 45.19 -4.31
C GLN A 337 -43.44 45.65 -5.77
N SER A 338 -43.30 44.83 -6.83
CA SER A 338 -43.41 43.38 -6.99
C SER A 338 -42.86 42.94 -8.38
N GLN A 339 -42.68 41.63 -8.53
CA GLN A 339 -42.64 40.81 -9.75
C GLN A 339 -41.30 40.17 -10.19
N MET A 340 -41.43 38.84 -10.28
CA MET A 340 -40.60 37.83 -10.90
C MET A 340 -39.80 38.28 -12.13
N GLY A 341 -38.56 37.80 -12.22
CA GLY A 341 -37.80 37.81 -13.47
C GLY A 341 -36.38 37.30 -13.28
N SER A 342 -36.17 36.01 -13.59
CA SER A 342 -34.97 35.46 -14.24
C SER A 342 -33.70 36.33 -14.23
N VAL A 343 -32.68 35.96 -13.45
CA VAL A 343 -31.30 36.45 -13.65
C VAL A 343 -30.29 35.31 -13.56
N HIS A 344 -29.99 34.76 -14.74
CA HIS A 344 -28.67 34.44 -15.29
C HIS A 344 -27.69 33.54 -14.51
N THR A 345 -27.85 32.22 -14.67
CA THR A 345 -26.76 31.23 -14.49
C THR A 345 -26.16 30.74 -15.82
N GLN A 346 -26.43 31.40 -16.95
CA GLN A 346 -26.04 30.93 -18.29
C GLN A 346 -24.58 31.22 -18.69
N ASN A 347 -23.77 31.85 -17.83
CA ASN A 347 -22.41 32.27 -18.21
C ASN A 347 -21.27 31.73 -17.33
N THR A 348 -21.51 30.70 -16.51
CA THR A 348 -20.41 30.04 -15.81
C THR A 348 -19.62 29.14 -16.76
N LYS A 349 -18.30 29.08 -16.58
CA LYS A 349 -17.43 28.16 -17.35
C LYS A 349 -17.87 26.70 -17.21
N GLY A 350 -18.44 26.34 -16.05
CA GLY A 350 -19.03 25.02 -15.79
C GLY A 350 -20.24 24.72 -16.67
N PHE A 351 -21.18 25.65 -16.81
CA PHE A 351 -22.36 25.47 -17.66
C PHE A 351 -21.97 25.30 -19.15
N LYS A 352 -21.00 26.07 -19.64
CA LYS A 352 -20.50 25.93 -21.02
C LYS A 352 -19.81 24.60 -21.27
N ARG A 353 -19.11 24.03 -20.27
CA ARG A 353 -18.49 22.71 -20.35
C ARG A 353 -19.51 21.58 -20.31
N LEU A 354 -20.54 21.70 -19.47
CA LEU A 354 -21.65 20.75 -19.41
C LEU A 354 -22.43 20.73 -20.74
N GLN A 355 -22.73 21.92 -21.30
CA GLN A 355 -23.39 22.02 -22.60
C GLN A 355 -22.53 21.42 -23.72
N ALA A 356 -21.21 21.66 -23.71
CA ALA A 356 -20.30 21.04 -24.67
C ALA A 356 -20.23 19.50 -24.54
N ALA A 357 -20.31 18.96 -23.32
CA ALA A 357 -20.34 17.51 -23.07
C ALA A 357 -21.67 16.89 -23.52
N ILE A 358 -22.80 17.56 -23.30
CA ILE A 358 -24.12 17.14 -23.77
C ILE A 358 -24.17 17.17 -25.30
N ASP A 359 -23.63 18.21 -25.93
CA ASP A 359 -23.56 18.31 -27.39
C ASP A 359 -22.60 17.27 -28.01
N ALA A 360 -21.51 16.92 -27.32
CA ALA A 360 -20.61 15.84 -27.70
C ALA A 360 -21.27 14.46 -27.58
N SER A 361 -21.98 14.20 -26.48
CA SER A 361 -22.76 12.98 -26.27
C SER A 361 -23.85 12.81 -27.35
N ASN A 362 -24.58 13.88 -27.65
CA ASN A 362 -25.60 13.87 -28.71
C ASN A 362 -25.01 13.69 -30.12
N LYS A 363 -23.76 14.11 -30.36
CA LYS A 363 -23.01 13.81 -31.59
C LYS A 363 -22.54 12.35 -31.66
N ILE A 364 -22.18 11.75 -30.51
CA ILE A 364 -21.83 10.33 -30.41
C ILE A 364 -23.06 9.46 -30.69
N ASN A 365 -24.21 9.83 -30.13
CA ASN A 365 -25.46 9.08 -30.29
C ASN A 365 -26.05 9.13 -31.72
N LYS A 366 -25.58 10.06 -32.57
CA LYS A 366 -26.01 10.21 -33.97
C LYS A 366 -25.11 9.50 -34.98
N LYS A 367 -24.00 8.90 -34.55
CA LYS A 367 -23.09 8.15 -35.43
C LYS A 367 -22.95 6.72 -34.91
N THR A 368 -23.32 5.75 -35.73
CA THR A 368 -23.02 4.33 -35.49
C THR A 368 -21.50 4.14 -35.59
N PHE A 369 -20.83 4.19 -34.44
CA PHE A 369 -19.42 3.86 -34.34
C PHE A 369 -19.26 2.35 -34.19
N SER A 370 -18.24 1.78 -34.84
CA SER A 370 -17.88 0.38 -34.64
C SER A 370 -17.35 0.18 -33.22
N GLU A 371 -17.65 -0.98 -32.65
CA GLU A 371 -17.29 -1.43 -31.30
C GLU A 371 -15.78 -1.25 -31.00
N SER A 372 -14.94 -1.36 -32.03
CA SER A 372 -13.49 -1.12 -31.97
C SER A 372 -13.10 0.33 -31.62
N TYR A 373 -13.86 1.33 -32.09
CA TYR A 373 -13.57 2.74 -31.81
C TYR A 373 -13.93 3.12 -30.37
N ILE A 374 -15.06 2.59 -29.86
CA ILE A 374 -15.50 2.81 -28.47
C ILE A 374 -14.52 2.15 -27.50
N ASN A 375 -14.08 0.93 -27.79
CA ASN A 375 -13.08 0.24 -26.95
C ASN A 375 -11.75 0.99 -26.90
N LYS A 376 -11.31 1.55 -28.04
CA LYS A 376 -10.10 2.39 -28.08
C LYS A 376 -10.25 3.67 -27.24
N MET A 377 -11.40 4.34 -27.33
CA MET A 377 -11.65 5.55 -26.55
C MET A 377 -11.76 5.25 -25.04
N MET A 378 -12.36 4.12 -24.66
CA MET A 378 -12.45 3.67 -23.27
C MET A 378 -11.07 3.30 -22.70
N LEU A 379 -10.21 2.68 -23.51
CA LEU A 379 -8.80 2.42 -23.16
C LEU A 379 -8.02 3.72 -22.99
N ASP A 380 -8.17 4.67 -23.91
CA ASP A 380 -7.49 5.98 -23.81
C ASP A 380 -7.99 6.79 -22.59
N VAL A 381 -9.27 6.67 -22.21
CA VAL A 381 -9.83 7.27 -20.99
C VAL A 381 -9.32 6.55 -19.73
N ALA A 382 -9.26 5.23 -19.71
CA ALA A 382 -8.70 4.44 -18.60
C ALA A 382 -7.20 4.67 -18.41
N HIS A 383 -6.46 4.98 -19.48
CA HIS A 383 -5.04 5.32 -19.41
C HIS A 383 -4.78 6.78 -19.02
N SER A 384 -5.67 7.71 -19.38
CA SER A 384 -5.54 9.13 -19.05
C SER A 384 -6.04 9.48 -17.65
N TYR A 385 -6.95 8.68 -17.09
CA TYR A 385 -7.41 8.77 -15.71
C TYR A 385 -7.04 7.46 -15.00
N ASP A 386 -5.89 7.44 -14.34
CA ASP A 386 -5.51 6.34 -13.46
C ASP A 386 -6.51 6.24 -12.30
N ILE A 387 -7.52 5.40 -12.46
CA ILE A 387 -8.59 5.20 -11.48
C ILE A 387 -8.00 4.62 -10.17
N ARG A 388 -6.81 4.02 -10.21
CA ARG A 388 -6.11 3.54 -9.00
C ARG A 388 -5.59 4.70 -8.15
N SER A 389 -5.23 5.82 -8.75
CA SER A 389 -4.81 7.03 -8.02
C SER A 389 -5.95 7.65 -7.18
N THR A 390 -7.20 7.44 -7.60
CA THR A 390 -8.40 7.89 -6.85
C THR A 390 -8.81 6.96 -5.71
N ILE A 391 -8.26 5.75 -5.61
CA ILE A 391 -8.58 4.79 -4.53
C ILE A 391 -7.61 4.94 -3.34
N PHE A 392 -6.47 5.62 -3.53
CA PHE A 392 -5.42 5.80 -2.52
C PHE A 392 -5.20 7.27 -2.10
N CYS A 393 -6.25 8.09 -2.06
CA CYS A 393 -6.21 9.41 -1.42
C CYS A 393 -7.26 9.52 -0.32
#